data_AF-A0A2H0BIR5-F1
#
_entry.id   AF-A0A2H0BIR5-F1
#
_cell.length_a   1.000
_cell.length_b   1.000
_cell.length_c   1.000
_cell.angle_alpha   90.00
_cell.angle_beta   90.00
_cell.angle_gamma   90.00
#
_symmetry.space_group_name_H-M   'P 1'
#
loop_
_entity.id
_entity.type
_entity.pdbx_description
1 polymer ?
#
loop_
_entity_poly.entity_id
_entity_poly.type
_entity_poly.pdbx_seq_one_letter_code
_entity_poly.pdbx_strand_id
1 'polypeptide(L)'
;MAVGAGLGLSRWIGVDDAVSGIWIGGLILSSSLWFYSWLSKKYPKLHTTPYMLLTTTLIYILSLIPLVWTGVLIYKLVIGIVIGSLTFLLGIWADKKVRKIKGKQLFNFQKVVFPVASLLISSIIVWIITKH
;
A
#
# COMPACT_ATOMS: atom_id res chain seq x y z
N MET A 1 16.07 -7.25 13.10
CA MET A 1 15.69 -6.63 14.39
C MET A 1 15.18 -5.19 14.28
N ALA A 2 15.41 -4.47 13.17
CA ALA A 2 14.90 -3.09 13.00
C ALA A 2 13.36 -2.98 12.91
N VAL A 3 12.68 -3.94 12.29
CA VAL A 3 11.21 -3.90 12.10
C VAL A 3 10.44 -4.10 13.41
N GLY A 4 10.97 -4.92 14.33
CA GLY A 4 10.39 -5.11 15.67
C GLY A 4 10.54 -3.88 16.57
N ALA A 5 11.63 -3.12 16.44
CA ALA A 5 11.84 -1.87 17.17
C ALA A 5 10.89 -0.75 16.70
N GLY A 6 10.65 -0.63 15.38
CA GLY A 6 9.70 0.34 14.83
C GLY A 6 8.25 0.05 15.21
N LEU A 7 7.83 -1.22 15.20
CA LEU A 7 6.47 -1.62 15.62
C LEU A 7 6.28 -1.49 17.14
N GLY A 8 7.30 -1.85 17.94
CA GLY A 8 7.33 -1.63 19.38
C GLY A 8 7.26 -0.15 19.77
N LEU A 9 7.96 0.73 19.06
CA LEU A 9 7.86 2.18 19.21
C LEU A 9 6.48 2.73 18.84
N SER A 10 5.84 2.21 17.78
CA SER A 10 4.49 2.67 17.40
C SER A 10 3.43 2.35 18.47
N ARG A 11 3.55 1.18 19.12
CA ARG A 11 2.71 0.80 20.26
C ARG A 11 2.97 1.68 21.49
N TRP A 12 4.21 2.08 21.70
CA TRP A 12 4.58 2.99 22.79
C TRP A 12 4.12 4.44 22.53
N ILE A 13 4.09 4.87 21.27
CA ILE A 13 3.62 6.20 20.82
C ILE A 13 2.07 6.25 20.71
N GLY A 14 1.38 5.11 20.85
CA GLY A 14 -0.10 5.06 20.79
C GLY A 14 -0.66 5.26 19.37
N VAL A 15 0.14 5.00 18.33
CA VAL A 15 -0.38 4.96 16.95
C VAL A 15 -1.21 3.71 16.80
N ASP A 16 -2.48 3.86 16.42
CA ASP A 16 -3.38 2.73 16.20
C ASP A 16 -2.81 1.79 15.12
N ASP A 17 -2.79 0.48 15.42
CA ASP A 17 -2.24 -0.56 14.55
C ASP A 17 -2.91 -0.53 13.15
N ALA A 18 -4.14 -0.01 13.04
CA ALA A 18 -4.84 0.18 11.77
C ALA A 18 -4.20 1.26 10.86
N VAL A 19 -3.71 2.37 11.43
CA VAL A 19 -3.03 3.43 10.66
C VAL A 19 -1.71 2.92 10.11
N SER A 20 -0.93 2.21 10.94
CA SER A 20 0.29 1.52 10.49
C SER A 20 -0.01 0.51 9.37
N GLY A 21 -1.13 -0.22 9.49
CA GLY A 21 -1.60 -1.14 8.47
C GLY A 21 -1.87 -0.47 7.12
N ILE A 22 -2.50 0.72 7.12
CA ILE A 22 -2.79 1.48 5.87
C ILE A 22 -1.50 1.72 5.08
N TRP A 23 -0.46 2.19 5.76
CA TRP A 23 0.83 2.44 5.12
C TRP A 23 1.50 1.16 4.63
N ILE A 24 1.45 0.09 5.44
CA ILE A 24 2.01 -1.22 5.06
C ILE A 24 1.31 -1.75 3.80
N GLY A 25 -0.02 -1.72 3.73
CA GLY A 25 -0.77 -2.18 2.56
C GLY A 25 -0.45 -1.38 1.29
N GLY A 26 -0.42 -0.05 1.40
CA GLY A 26 -0.03 0.82 0.31
C GLY A 26 1.40 0.56 -0.19
N LEU A 27 2.35 0.35 0.72
CA LEU A 27 3.74 0.06 0.38
C LEU A 27 3.92 -1.32 -0.28
N ILE A 28 3.26 -2.35 0.23
CA ILE A 28 3.29 -3.71 -0.36
C ILE A 28 2.74 -3.65 -1.79
N LEU A 29 1.59 -2.99 -1.99
CA LEU A 29 0.98 -2.86 -3.32
C LEU A 29 1.84 -2.02 -4.28
N SER A 30 2.40 -0.89 -3.82
CA SER A 30 3.30 -0.08 -4.64
C SER A 30 4.54 -0.87 -5.07
N SER A 31 5.12 -1.62 -4.12
CA SER A 31 6.29 -2.46 -4.37
C SER A 31 5.96 -3.58 -5.35
N SER A 32 4.75 -4.17 -5.27
CA SER A 32 4.34 -5.21 -6.19
C SER A 32 4.13 -4.74 -7.61
N LEU A 33 3.49 -3.59 -7.79
CA LEU A 33 3.31 -2.96 -9.09
C LEU A 33 4.64 -2.55 -9.71
N TRP A 34 5.55 -2.00 -8.90
CA TRP A 34 6.90 -1.67 -9.34
C TRP A 34 7.67 -2.92 -9.76
N PHE A 35 7.66 -3.97 -8.94
CA PHE A 35 8.34 -5.24 -9.24
C PHE A 35 7.80 -5.89 -10.52
N TYR A 36 6.47 -5.92 -10.68
CA TYR A 36 5.84 -6.36 -11.92
C TYR A 36 6.30 -5.53 -13.12
N SER A 37 6.35 -4.20 -12.99
CA SER A 37 6.79 -3.31 -14.07
C SER A 37 8.26 -3.54 -14.45
N TRP A 38 9.11 -3.83 -13.47
CA TRP A 38 10.52 -4.16 -13.70
C TRP A 38 10.66 -5.53 -14.36
N LEU A 39 9.92 -6.53 -13.88
CA LEU A 39 9.95 -7.90 -14.39
C LEU A 39 9.43 -7.98 -15.83
N SER A 40 8.33 -7.30 -16.14
CA SER A 40 7.75 -7.24 -17.49
C SER A 40 8.62 -6.48 -18.48
N LYS A 41 9.39 -5.47 -18.04
CA LYS A 41 10.41 -4.83 -18.87
C LYS A 41 11.55 -5.77 -19.22
N LYS A 42 11.98 -6.61 -18.27
CA LYS A 42 13.08 -7.58 -18.48
C LYS A 42 12.62 -8.81 -19.28
N TYR A 43 11.38 -9.25 -19.07
CA TYR A 43 10.77 -10.40 -19.73
C TYR A 43 9.41 -10.03 -20.32
N PRO A 44 9.36 -9.52 -21.57
CA PRO A 44 8.13 -9.05 -22.20
C PRO A 44 7.04 -10.11 -22.30
N LYS A 45 7.41 -11.40 -22.37
CA LYS A 45 6.47 -12.54 -22.38
C LYS A 45 5.60 -12.62 -21.11
N LEU A 46 6.03 -11.99 -20.02
CA LEU A 46 5.32 -11.93 -18.73
C LEU A 46 4.42 -10.69 -18.60
N HIS A 47 4.31 -9.85 -19.63
CA HIS A 47 3.43 -8.68 -19.65
C HIS A 47 1.98 -9.09 -19.93
N THR A 48 1.41 -9.88 -19.02
CA THR A 48 0.01 -10.31 -19.07
C THR A 48 -0.64 -10.16 -17.69
N THR A 49 -1.94 -9.87 -17.68
CA THR A 49 -2.76 -9.68 -16.47
C THR A 49 -2.61 -10.80 -15.42
N PRO A 50 -2.65 -12.10 -15.77
CA PRO A 50 -2.47 -13.16 -14.78
C PRO A 50 -1.13 -13.10 -14.05
N TYR A 51 -0.03 -12.74 -14.73
CA TYR A 51 1.27 -12.61 -14.07
C TYR A 51 1.37 -11.38 -13.16
N MET A 52 0.62 -10.31 -13.46
CA MET A 52 0.51 -9.16 -12.56
C MET A 52 -0.17 -9.55 -11.24
N LEU A 53 -1.26 -10.32 -11.32
CA LEU A 53 -1.95 -10.83 -10.13
C LEU A 53 -1.06 -11.81 -9.36
N LEU A 54 -0.41 -12.75 -10.05
CA LEU A 54 0.50 -13.72 -9.43
C LEU A 54 1.66 -13.04 -8.69
N THR A 55 2.34 -12.08 -9.34
CA THR A 55 3.45 -11.33 -8.72
C THR A 55 2.98 -10.49 -7.54
N THR A 56 1.79 -9.90 -7.62
CA THR A 56 1.20 -9.16 -6.49
C THR A 56 0.90 -10.08 -5.32
N THR A 57 0.20 -11.19 -5.54
CA THR A 57 -0.10 -12.17 -4.49
C THR A 57 1.18 -12.73 -3.85
N LEU A 58 2.20 -13.04 -4.66
CA LEU A 58 3.47 -13.55 -4.15
C LEU A 58 4.17 -12.55 -3.22
N ILE A 59 4.17 -11.26 -3.57
CA ILE A 59 4.76 -10.20 -2.74
C ILE A 59 3.97 -9.99 -1.46
N TYR A 60 2.65 -10.10 -1.50
CA TYR A 60 1.83 -10.07 -0.29
C TYR A 60 2.16 -11.21 0.65
N ILE A 61 2.21 -12.45 0.14
CA ILE A 61 2.57 -13.63 0.95
C ILE A 61 3.95 -13.43 1.57
N LEU A 62 4.95 -13.06 0.76
CA LEU A 62 6.31 -12.87 1.23
C LEU A 62 6.43 -11.76 2.28
N SER A 63 5.66 -10.68 2.13
CA SER A 63 5.68 -9.55 3.07
C SER A 63 4.94 -9.84 4.38
N LEU A 64 3.90 -10.69 4.34
CA LEU A 64 3.11 -11.03 5.53
C LEU A 64 3.76 -12.11 6.40
N ILE A 65 4.59 -13.00 5.85
CA ILE A 65 5.28 -14.06 6.62
C ILE A 65 6.07 -13.48 7.83
N PRO A 66 6.93 -12.46 7.68
CA PRO A 66 7.62 -11.87 8.81
C PRO A 66 6.69 -11.23 9.84
N LEU A 67 5.55 -10.67 9.42
CA LEU A 67 4.57 -10.07 10.33
C LEU A 67 3.87 -11.12 11.19
N VAL A 68 3.63 -12.31 10.64
CA VAL A 68 3.07 -13.45 11.36
C VAL A 68 4.10 -14.00 12.37
N TRP A 69 5.34 -14.22 11.95
CA TRP A 69 6.39 -14.75 12.83
C TRP A 69 6.75 -13.83 13.99
N THR A 70 6.64 -12.53 13.81
CA THR A 70 6.90 -11.55 14.88
C THR A 70 5.71 -11.40 15.83
N GLY A 71 4.57 -12.04 15.56
CA GLY A 71 3.34 -11.92 16.37
C GLY A 71 2.71 -10.53 16.31
N VAL A 72 3.11 -9.68 15.35
CA VAL A 72 2.59 -8.31 15.22
C VAL A 72 1.32 -8.26 14.38
N LEU A 73 1.01 -9.35 13.64
CA LEU A 73 -0.20 -9.46 12.83
C LEU A 73 -1.47 -9.52 13.70
N ILE A 74 -2.02 -8.36 14.02
CA ILE A 74 -3.27 -8.19 14.77
C ILE A 74 -4.42 -7.89 13.79
N TYR A 75 -5.65 -8.25 14.15
CA TYR A 75 -6.86 -7.97 13.35
C TYR A 75 -6.95 -6.52 12.83
N LYS A 76 -6.68 -5.52 13.69
CA LYS A 76 -6.66 -4.10 13.31
C LYS A 76 -5.61 -3.79 12.23
N LEU A 77 -4.42 -4.39 12.33
CA LEU A 77 -3.35 -4.23 11.35
C LEU A 77 -3.76 -4.79 9.99
N VAL A 78 -4.38 -5.97 9.97
CA VAL A 78 -4.86 -6.62 8.73
C VAL A 78 -5.94 -5.78 8.06
N ILE A 79 -6.90 -5.25 8.82
CA ILE A 79 -7.90 -4.31 8.30
C ILE A 79 -7.21 -3.09 7.70
N GLY A 80 -6.25 -2.50 8.42
CA GLY A 80 -5.47 -1.37 7.93
C GLY A 80 -4.79 -1.68 6.60
N ILE A 81 -4.15 -2.84 6.46
CA ILE A 81 -3.51 -3.29 5.22
C ILE A 81 -4.52 -3.34 4.08
N VAL A 82 -5.69 -3.95 4.29
CA VAL A 82 -6.73 -4.04 3.26
C VAL A 82 -7.23 -2.66 2.84
N ILE A 83 -7.53 -1.79 3.81
CA ILE A 83 -7.99 -0.41 3.56
C ILE A 83 -6.91 0.39 2.82
N GLY A 84 -5.65 0.28 3.24
CA GLY A 84 -4.52 0.96 2.62
C GLY A 84 -4.33 0.55 1.16
N SER A 85 -4.39 -0.74 0.87
CA SER A 85 -4.29 -1.24 -0.49
C SER A 85 -5.45 -0.76 -1.37
N LEU A 86 -6.67 -0.78 -0.83
CA LEU A 86 -7.85 -0.32 -1.56
C LEU A 86 -7.80 1.19 -1.85
N THR A 87 -7.45 2.00 -0.86
CA THR A 87 -7.33 3.46 -1.00
C THR A 87 -6.18 3.85 -1.91
N PHE A 88 -5.07 3.10 -1.91
CA PHE A 88 -3.98 3.28 -2.87
C PHE A 88 -4.44 3.01 -4.31
N LEU A 89 -5.20 1.93 -4.55
CA LEU A 89 -5.79 1.65 -5.86
C LEU A 89 -6.75 2.76 -6.31
N LEU A 90 -7.58 3.27 -5.40
CA LEU A 90 -8.45 4.41 -5.67
C LEU A 90 -7.65 5.65 -6.06
N GLY A 91 -6.52 5.92 -5.39
CA GLY A 91 -5.61 7.01 -5.75
C GLY A 91 -5.02 6.85 -7.16
N ILE A 92 -4.59 5.65 -7.53
CA ILE A 92 -4.11 5.35 -8.90
C ILE A 92 -5.25 5.58 -9.92
N TRP A 93 -6.45 5.10 -9.61
CA TRP A 93 -7.61 5.27 -10.48
C TRP A 93 -7.98 6.74 -10.66
N ALA A 94 -7.95 7.53 -9.57
CA ALA A 94 -8.21 8.96 -9.59
C ALA A 94 -7.18 9.71 -10.47
N ASP A 95 -5.89 9.40 -10.35
CA ASP A 95 -4.85 9.94 -11.23
C ASP A 95 -5.15 9.63 -12.71
N LYS A 96 -5.47 8.37 -13.03
CA LYS A 96 -5.81 7.95 -14.40
C LYS A 96 -7.04 8.67 -14.94
N LYS A 97 -8.09 8.84 -14.13
CA LYS A 97 -9.32 9.55 -14.51
C LYS A 97 -9.04 11.02 -14.82
N VAL A 98 -8.25 11.69 -13.96
CA VAL A 98 -7.86 13.09 -14.16
C VAL A 98 -7.05 13.27 -15.45
N ARG A 99 -6.09 12.37 -15.72
CA ARG A 99 -5.30 12.38 -16.96
C ARG A 99 -6.16 12.17 -18.19
N LYS A 100 -7.15 11.29 -18.12
CA LYS A 100 -8.07 11.01 -19.24
C LYS A 100 -8.91 12.24 -19.61
N ILE A 101 -9.33 13.03 -18.61
CA ILE A 101 -10.12 14.24 -18.83
C ILE A 101 -9.26 15.38 -19.37
N LYS A 102 -8.05 15.60 -18.81
CA LYS A 102 -7.21 16.75 -19.17
C LYS A 102 -6.23 16.49 -20.32
N GLY A 103 -6.10 15.25 -20.79
CA GLY A 103 -5.17 14.85 -21.86
C GLY A 103 -3.69 14.86 -21.47
N LYS A 104 -3.32 15.44 -20.32
CA LYS A 104 -1.96 15.50 -19.79
C LYS A 104 -1.93 15.36 -18.27
N GLN A 105 -0.74 15.12 -17.72
CA GLN A 105 -0.53 15.24 -16.28
C GLN A 105 -0.68 16.70 -15.83
N LEU A 106 -1.34 16.91 -14.69
CA LEU A 106 -1.55 18.21 -14.07
C LEU A 106 -0.24 18.83 -13.58
N PHE A 107 0.61 18.00 -12.98
CA PHE A 107 1.88 18.41 -12.38
C PHE A 107 2.84 17.20 -12.32
N ASN A 108 4.12 17.47 -12.02
CA ASN A 108 5.15 16.43 -11.91
C ASN A 108 4.86 15.48 -10.74
N PHE A 109 5.13 14.19 -10.90
CA PHE A 109 4.87 13.15 -9.88
C PHE A 109 3.39 12.93 -9.51
N GLN A 110 2.43 13.43 -10.30
CA GLN A 110 0.99 13.21 -10.05
C GLN A 110 0.64 11.72 -9.79
N LYS A 111 1.28 10.78 -10.50
CA LYS A 111 1.08 9.33 -10.32
C LYS A 111 1.40 8.81 -8.91
N VAL A 112 2.26 9.52 -8.19
CA VAL A 112 2.72 9.17 -6.83
C VAL A 112 1.94 9.97 -5.80
N VAL A 113 1.74 11.27 -6.05
CA VAL A 113 1.04 12.17 -5.13
C VAL A 113 -0.39 11.74 -4.89
N PHE A 114 -1.12 11.31 -5.92
CA PHE A 114 -2.51 10.87 -5.76
C PHE A 114 -2.65 9.66 -4.82
N PRO A 115 -1.94 8.53 -5.05
CA PRO A 115 -1.96 7.40 -4.11
C PRO A 115 -1.50 7.75 -2.69
N VAL A 116 -0.42 8.53 -2.54
CA VAL A 116 0.09 8.92 -1.20
C VAL A 116 -0.90 9.83 -0.47
N ALA A 117 -1.52 10.78 -1.17
CA ALA A 117 -2.56 11.63 -0.61
C ALA A 117 -3.79 10.81 -0.20
N SER A 118 -4.17 9.80 -0.98
CA SER A 118 -5.27 8.88 -0.61
C SER A 118 -4.96 8.10 0.67
N LEU A 119 -3.72 7.61 0.83
CA LEU A 119 -3.29 6.95 2.08
C LEU A 119 -3.31 7.91 3.27
N LEU A 120 -2.85 9.15 3.09
CA LEU A 120 -2.87 10.17 4.14
C LEU A 120 -4.29 10.49 4.58
N ILE A 121 -5.21 10.71 3.64
CA ILE A 121 -6.63 10.95 3.94
C ILE A 121 -7.23 9.75 4.68
N SER A 122 -6.97 8.53 4.21
CA SER A 122 -7.45 7.32 4.88
C SER A 122 -6.90 7.17 6.29
N SER A 123 -5.63 7.52 6.50
CA SER A 123 -4.99 7.49 7.81
C SER A 123 -5.64 8.48 8.78
N ILE A 124 -5.94 9.69 8.32
CA ILE A 124 -6.64 10.71 9.12
C ILE A 124 -8.05 10.24 9.50
N ILE A 125 -8.79 9.66 8.55
CA ILE A 125 -10.14 9.14 8.80
C ILE A 125 -10.10 8.05 9.87
N VAL A 126 -9.21 7.06 9.74
CA VAL A 126 -9.07 5.98 10.72
C VAL A 126 -8.62 6.51 12.08
N TRP A 127 -7.68 7.45 12.10
CA TRP A 127 -7.23 8.06 13.36
C TRP A 127 -8.37 8.78 14.10
N ILE A 128 -9.24 9.50 13.38
CA ILE A 128 -10.42 10.15 13.98
C ILE A 128 -11.39 9.10 14.55
N ILE A 129 -11.62 8.01 13.82
CA ILE A 129 -12.54 6.94 14.25
C ILE A 129 -12.02 6.23 15.50
N THR A 130 -10.71 5.93 15.57
CA THR A 130 -10.15 5.16 16.70
C THR A 130 -9.81 6.01 17.92
N LYS A 131 -9.72 7.34 17.78
CA LYS A 131 -9.49 8.24 18.92
C LYS A 131 -10.73 8.41 19.82
N HIS A 132 -11.89 7.97 19.35
CA HIS A 132 -13.14 7.94 20.09
C HIS A 132 -13.26 6.66 20.95
#